data_AF-A0A7Y8LJ71-F1
#
_entry.id   AF-A0A7Y8LJ71-F1
#
_cell.length_a   1.000
_cell.length_b   1.000
_cell.length_c   1.000
_cell.angle_alpha   90.00
_cell.angle_beta   90.00
_cell.angle_gamma   90.00
#
_symmetry.space_group_name_H-M   'P 1'
#
loop_
_entity.id
_entity.type
_entity.pdbx_description
1 polymer ?
#
loop_
_entity_poly.entity_id
_entity_poly.type
_entity_poly.pdbx_seq_one_letter_code
_entity_poly.pdbx_strand_id
1 'polypeptide(L)'
;MTQMKVDCQHACRNTCAMLNEALRKEASMVRFYEGILSECNFPSVKEFLNELVEEKRKSVLSIIQKLNELHVSSQSGDGIISSFNFNG
;
A
#
# COMPACT_ATOMS: atom_id res chain seq x y z
N MET A 1 12.38 14.52 1.22
CA MET A 1 11.39 13.43 1.19
C MET A 1 10.15 13.93 1.90
N THR A 2 9.12 14.27 1.13
CA THR A 2 7.88 14.87 1.62
C THR A 2 7.06 13.78 2.31
N GLN A 3 6.97 13.86 3.63
CA GLN A 3 6.16 12.96 4.44
C GLN A 3 4.68 13.29 4.15
N MET A 4 4.00 12.44 3.38
CA MET A 4 2.54 12.51 3.21
C MET A 4 1.89 12.37 4.59
N LYS A 5 1.37 13.49 5.11
CA LYS A 5 0.49 13.46 6.28
C LYS A 5 -0.85 12.89 5.83
N VAL A 6 -1.11 11.64 6.21
CA VAL A 6 -2.38 10.97 5.99
C VAL A 6 -3.22 11.13 7.26
N ASP A 7 -4.32 11.88 7.15
CA ASP A 7 -5.32 12.02 8.20
C ASP A 7 -6.22 10.79 8.17
N CYS A 8 -5.89 9.77 8.98
CA CYS A 8 -6.75 8.60 9.19
C CYS A 8 -7.32 8.63 10.62
N GLN A 9 -8.62 8.39 10.76
CA GLN A 9 -9.27 8.18 12.07
C GLN A 9 -8.51 7.13 12.89
N HIS A 10 -8.42 7.29 14.22
CA HIS A 10 -7.49 6.58 15.11
C HIS A 10 -7.45 5.04 14.94
N ALA A 11 -8.59 4.38 14.70
CA ALA A 11 -8.62 2.93 14.44
C ALA A 11 -8.07 2.59 13.04
N CYS A 12 -8.42 3.38 12.03
CA CYS A 12 -7.89 3.30 10.67
C CYS A 12 -6.39 3.64 10.59
N ARG A 13 -5.89 4.51 11.46
CA ARG A 13 -4.46 4.86 11.54
C ARG A 13 -3.57 3.65 11.78
N ASN A 14 -4.00 2.72 12.64
CA ASN A 14 -3.27 1.48 12.88
C ASN A 14 -3.32 0.54 11.67
N THR A 15 -4.49 0.41 11.03
CA THR A 15 -4.66 -0.44 9.82
C THR A 15 -3.93 0.11 8.60
N CYS A 16 -3.95 1.42 8.39
CA CYS A 16 -3.18 2.10 7.34
C CYS A 16 -1.68 2.01 7.61
N ALA A 17 -1.23 2.11 8.87
CA ALA A 17 0.18 1.91 9.20
C ALA A 17 0.64 0.48 8.87
N MET A 18 -0.19 -0.54 9.17
CA MET A 18 0.09 -1.93 8.82
C MET A 18 0.19 -2.15 7.30
N LEU A 19 -0.75 -1.60 6.53
CA LEU A 19 -0.73 -1.72 5.06
C LEU A 19 0.42 -0.94 4.43
N ASN A 20 0.81 0.22 4.98
CA ASN A 20 1.97 0.97 4.50
C ASN A 20 3.28 0.22 4.75
N GLU A 21 3.42 -0.45 5.90
CA GLU A 21 4.59 -1.28 6.18
C GLU A 21 4.63 -2.52 5.26
N ALA A 22 3.48 -3.15 5.02
CA ALA A 22 3.37 -4.24 4.04
C ALA A 22 3.77 -3.76 2.63
N LEU A 23 3.25 -2.61 2.18
CA LEU A 23 3.59 -1.98 0.91
C LEU A 23 5.10 -1.73 0.78
N ARG A 24 5.72 -1.19 1.83
CA ARG A 24 7.16 -0.94 1.87
C ARG A 24 7.95 -2.24 1.70
N LYS A 25 7.56 -3.31 2.39
CA LYS A 25 8.23 -4.62 2.31
C LYS A 25 8.07 -5.25 0.93
N GLU A 26 6.86 -5.27 0.37
CA GLU A 26 6.61 -5.83 -0.96
C GLU A 26 7.39 -5.05 -2.03
N ALA A 27 7.40 -3.72 -1.99
CA ALA A 27 8.20 -2.90 -2.90
C ALA A 27 9.71 -3.13 -2.73
N SER A 28 10.18 -3.43 -1.52
CA SER A 28 11.58 -3.80 -1.27
C SER A 28 11.93 -5.17 -1.85
N MET A 29 11.01 -6.13 -1.80
CA MET A 29 11.21 -7.46 -2.40
C MET A 29 11.26 -7.39 -3.92
N VAL A 30 10.43 -6.57 -4.55
CA VAL A 30 10.51 -6.32 -6.00
C VAL A 30 11.92 -5.87 -6.40
N ARG A 31 12.44 -4.81 -5.75
CA ARG A 31 13.79 -4.30 -6.03
C ARG A 31 14.88 -5.33 -5.78
N PHE A 32 14.72 -6.14 -4.74
CA PHE A 32 15.66 -7.20 -4.41
C PHE A 32 15.71 -8.28 -5.51
N TYR A 33 14.55 -8.76 -5.96
CA TYR A 33 14.49 -9.75 -7.04
C TYR A 33 14.95 -9.17 -8.39
N GLU A 34 14.62 -7.92 -8.70
CA GLU A 34 15.15 -7.23 -9.89
C GLU A 34 16.67 -7.12 -9.87
N GLY A 35 17.27 -6.87 -8.70
CA GLY A 35 18.72 -6.89 -8.50
C GLY A 35 19.33 -8.25 -8.83
N ILE A 36 18.79 -9.33 -8.26
CA ILE A 36 19.26 -10.70 -8.54
C ILE A 36 19.06 -11.06 -10.02
N LEU A 37 17.93 -10.67 -10.61
CA LEU A 37 17.60 -10.93 -12.02
C LEU A 37 18.64 -10.32 -12.96
N SER A 38 19.20 -9.15 -12.60
CA SER A 38 20.22 -8.46 -13.38
C SER A 38 21.55 -9.22 -13.44
N GLU A 39 21.84 -10.04 -12.42
CA GLU A 39 23.06 -10.84 -12.32
C GLU A 39 22.84 -12.31 -12.78
N CYS A 40 21.59 -12.73 -12.97
CA CYS A 40 21.24 -14.10 -13.30
C CYS A 40 21.41 -14.41 -14.80
N ASN A 41 22.29 -15.36 -15.11
CA ASN A 41 22.56 -15.84 -16.48
C ASN A 41 21.87 -17.17 -16.82
N PHE A 42 21.24 -17.83 -15.86
CA PHE A 42 20.62 -19.13 -16.08
C PHE A 42 19.14 -18.97 -16.51
N PRO A 43 18.75 -19.40 -17.72
CA PRO A 43 17.45 -19.02 -18.30
C PRO A 43 16.23 -19.40 -17.46
N SER A 44 16.15 -20.64 -16.95
CA SER A 44 14.97 -21.08 -16.18
C SER A 44 14.88 -20.43 -14.81
N VAL A 45 16.00 -20.11 -14.17
CA VAL A 45 16.00 -19.34 -12.91
C VAL A 45 15.60 -17.89 -13.17
N LYS A 46 16.01 -17.32 -14.31
CA LYS A 46 15.60 -15.97 -14.72
C LYS A 46 14.10 -15.89 -15.00
N GLU A 47 13.53 -16.89 -15.64
CA GLU A 47 12.08 -17.01 -15.85
C GLU A 47 11.34 -17.07 -14.52
N PHE A 48 11.76 -17.96 -13.61
CA PHE A 48 11.19 -18.06 -12.26
C PHE A 48 11.29 -16.75 -11.46
N LEU A 49 12.45 -16.07 -11.50
CA LEU A 49 12.61 -14.78 -10.83
C LEU A 49 11.71 -13.69 -11.42
N ASN A 50 11.48 -13.68 -12.73
CA ASN A 50 10.52 -12.76 -13.36
C ASN A 50 9.10 -13.03 -12.86
N GLU A 51 8.68 -14.29 -12.76
CA GLU A 51 7.37 -14.65 -12.21
C GLU A 51 7.19 -14.12 -10.79
N LEU A 52 8.21 -14.31 -9.93
CA LEU A 52 8.20 -13.77 -8.57
C LEU A 52 8.10 -12.23 -8.53
N VAL A 53 8.81 -11.53 -9.42
CA VAL A 53 8.71 -10.07 -9.53
C VAL A 53 7.29 -9.65 -9.89
N GLU A 54 6.66 -10.32 -10.85
CA GLU A 54 5.29 -10.02 -11.28
C GLU A 54 4.25 -10.31 -10.19
N GLU A 55 4.39 -11.40 -9.43
CA GLU A 55 3.54 -11.68 -8.28
C GLU A 55 3.67 -10.61 -7.18
N LYS A 56 4.89 -10.14 -6.93
CA LYS A 56 5.15 -9.10 -5.95
C LYS A 56 4.60 -7.74 -6.39
N ARG A 57 4.69 -7.42 -7.69
CA ARG A 57 4.05 -6.22 -8.26
C ARG A 57 2.52 -6.27 -8.13
N LYS A 58 1.89 -7.42 -8.36
CA LYS A 58 0.45 -7.61 -8.11
C LYS A 58 0.11 -7.36 -6.64
N SER A 59 0.90 -7.90 -5.72
CA SER A 59 0.72 -7.70 -4.28
C SER A 59 0.80 -6.21 -3.88
N VAL A 60 1.78 -5.48 -4.43
CA VAL A 60 1.92 -4.02 -4.26
C VAL A 60 0.65 -3.29 -4.73
N LEU A 61 0.14 -3.60 -5.92
CA LEU A 61 -1.08 -2.98 -6.45
C LEU A 61 -2.31 -3.28 -5.59
N SER A 62 -2.48 -4.51 -5.12
CA SER A 62 -3.58 -4.88 -4.23
C SER A 62 -3.54 -4.13 -2.90
N ILE A 63 -2.34 -3.91 -2.32
CA ILE A 63 -2.20 -3.14 -1.09
C ILE A 63 -2.54 -1.66 -1.32
N ILE A 64 -2.10 -1.07 -2.44
CA ILE A 64 -2.44 0.31 -2.82
C ILE A 64 -3.95 0.47 -3.00
N GLN A 65 -4.59 -0.46 -3.71
CA GLN A 65 -6.03 -0.45 -3.88
C GLN A 65 -6.75 -0.49 -2.52
N LYS A 66 -6.28 -1.33 -1.59
CA LYS A 66 -6.88 -1.40 -0.26
C LYS A 66 -6.68 -0.13 0.56
N LEU A 67 -5.51 0.49 0.49
CA LEU A 67 -5.25 1.79 1.12
C LEU A 67 -6.20 2.86 0.57
N ASN A 68 -6.43 2.89 -0.75
CA ASN A 68 -7.36 3.83 -1.37
C ASN A 68 -8.82 3.62 -0.90
N GLU A 69 -9.28 2.37 -0.78
CA GLU A 69 -10.61 2.06 -0.23
C GLU A 69 -10.79 2.58 1.20
N LEU A 70 -9.76 2.41 2.05
CA LEU A 70 -9.78 2.89 3.43
C LEU A 70 -9.79 4.42 3.50
N HIS A 71 -9.04 5.10 2.63
CA HIS A 71 -9.04 6.56 2.55
C HIS A 71 -10.42 7.11 2.14
N VAL A 72 -11.04 6.57 1.09
CA VAL A 72 -12.38 6.98 0.64
C VAL A 72 -13.42 6.73 1.73
N SER A 73 -13.35 5.57 2.39
CA SER A 73 -14.25 5.22 3.50
C SER A 73 -14.11 6.18 4.68
N SER A 74 -12.90 6.63 5.00
CA SER A 74 -12.67 7.61 6.07
C SER A 74 -13.14 9.02 5.74
N GLN A 75 -12.99 9.47 4.48
CA GLN A 75 -13.50 10.77 4.02
C GLN A 75 -15.03 10.84 3.97
N SER A 76 -15.69 9.71 3.69
CA SER A 76 -17.15 9.63 3.65
C SER A 76 -17.80 9.69 5.04
N GLY A 77 -17.05 9.36 6.10
CA GLY A 77 -17.53 9.37 7.49
C GLY A 77 -17.50 10.74 8.17
N ASP A 78 -16.66 11.68 7.71
CA ASP A 78 -16.54 13.04 8.29
C ASP A 78 -17.63 14.02 7.79
N GLY A 79 -18.41 13.64 6.77
CA GLY A 79 -19.41 14.50 6.15
C GLY A 79 -20.75 14.61 6.88
N ILE A 80 -21.01 13.85 7.95
CA ILE A 80 -22.35 13.80 8.60
C ILE A 80 -22.35 14.32 10.06
N ILE A 81 -21.19 14.58 10.68
CA ILE A 81 -21.12 15.07 12.07
C ILE A 81 -20.62 16.52 12.14
N SER A 82 -21.29 17.45 11.45
CA SER A 82 -21.12 18.88 11.77
C SER A 82 -22.38 19.74 11.70
N SER A 83 -23.54 19.15 11.43
CA SER A 83 -24.78 19.91 11.25
C SER A 83 -25.90 19.47 12.19
N PHE A 84 -25.65 19.54 13.51
CA PHE A 84 -26.71 19.77 14.50
C PHE A 84 -26.16 20.64 15.64
N ASN A 85 -25.85 21.91 15.31
CA ASN A 85 -25.83 22.95 16.32
C ASN A 85 -27.29 23.17 16.78
N PHE A 86 -27.57 22.77 18.01
CA PHE A 86 -28.76 23.16 18.75
C PHE A 86 -28.63 24.66 19.04
N ASN A 87 -29.44 25.49 18.38
CA ASN A 87 -29.56 26.90 18.74
C ASN A 87 -30.98 27.12 19.30
N GLY A 88 -31.02 27.54 20.57
CA GLY A 88 -32.01 28.41 21.21
C GLY A 88 -33.49 28.13 20.96
#